data_AF-A0A2H6HFP3-F1
#
_entry.id   AF-A0A2H6HFP3-F1
#
_cell.length_a   1.000
_cell.length_b   1.000
_cell.length_c   1.000
_cell.angle_alpha   90.00
_cell.angle_beta   90.00
_cell.angle_gamma   90.00
#
_symmetry.space_group_name_H-M   'P 1'
#
loop_
_entity.id
_entity.type
_entity.pdbx_description
1 polymer ?
#
loop_
_entity_poly.entity_id
_entity_poly.type
_entity_poly.pdbx_seq_one_letter_code
_entity_poly.pdbx_strand_id
1 'polypeptide(L)'
;MKKIALIAAMALVVAACGGGSGAGSGGGLNSEEKLAAQEFAVGFREGFDDQGDGVSVSEDQAVCVGEKYVGAFGIARLEEIGTGSDDPNFTVPVDEARQMAGLFLDCVPMRDMIIDSFSAEGADMTEGQIACFSEAFTDEVLEDMLVVTFAGEDAAPDAQASLIGAMFSCFDA
;
A
#
# COMPACT_ATOMS: atom_id res chain seq x y z
N MET A 1 -40.14 47.34 13.08
CA MET A 1 -39.14 48.42 13.14
C MET A 1 -37.75 47.82 13.01
N LYS A 2 -36.93 48.33 12.07
CA LYS A 2 -35.44 48.29 11.91
C LYS A 2 -34.71 46.96 12.20
N LYS A 3 -34.22 46.18 11.22
CA LYS A 3 -33.09 46.37 10.26
C LYS A 3 -31.71 46.59 10.91
N ILE A 4 -30.84 45.56 10.90
CA ILE A 4 -29.38 45.55 10.59
C ILE A 4 -29.11 44.06 10.21
N ALA A 5 -28.88 43.57 8.99
CA ALA A 5 -28.05 43.98 7.85
C ALA A 5 -26.55 44.02 8.17
N LEU A 6 -25.88 42.87 8.06
CA LEU A 6 -24.44 42.81 7.84
C LEU A 6 -24.15 41.74 6.78
N ILE A 7 -23.93 42.24 5.57
CA ILE A 7 -23.42 41.55 4.40
C ILE A 7 -21.90 41.66 4.50
N ALA A 8 -21.20 40.54 4.48
CA ALA A 8 -19.82 40.48 4.01
C ALA A 8 -19.73 39.32 3.04
N ALA A 9 -19.72 39.68 1.76
CA ALA A 9 -19.46 38.80 0.65
C ALA A 9 -18.05 38.21 0.78
N MET A 10 -17.93 36.90 0.66
CA MET A 10 -16.77 36.32 0.00
C MET A 10 -17.25 35.61 -1.26
N ALA A 11 -16.60 36.04 -2.33
CA ALA A 11 -16.95 35.81 -3.71
C ALA A 11 -16.71 34.37 -4.15
N LEU A 12 -17.63 33.89 -4.98
CA LEU A 12 -17.36 33.21 -6.25
C LEU A 12 -15.89 32.83 -6.50
N VAL A 13 -15.59 31.53 -6.43
CA VAL A 13 -14.62 30.92 -7.35
C VAL A 13 -15.28 29.66 -7.90
N VAL A 14 -16.01 29.84 -9.01
CA VAL A 14 -16.43 28.74 -9.87
C VAL A 14 -15.56 28.76 -11.12
N ALA A 15 -14.91 27.62 -11.34
CA ALA A 15 -14.43 27.05 -12.61
C ALA A 15 -13.07 27.48 -13.23
N ALA A 16 -12.19 26.48 -13.25
CA ALA A 16 -11.49 25.94 -14.43
C ALA A 16 -10.10 26.47 -14.87
N CYS A 17 -9.12 25.56 -14.74
CA CYS A 17 -8.07 25.18 -15.71
C CYS A 17 -7.01 26.22 -16.16
N GLY A 18 -5.74 25.94 -15.85
CA GLY A 18 -4.69 26.06 -16.87
C GLY A 18 -3.29 26.53 -16.43
N GLY A 19 -2.37 25.57 -16.25
CA GLY A 19 -0.96 25.67 -16.66
C GLY A 19 0.09 25.57 -15.54
N GLY A 20 0.94 24.55 -15.42
CA GLY A 20 1.20 23.36 -16.23
C GLY A 20 2.68 22.94 -16.10
N SER A 21 2.96 21.64 -15.89
CA SER A 21 4.06 20.83 -16.48
C SER A 21 4.35 19.58 -15.63
N GLY A 22 3.84 18.41 -16.03
CA GLY A 22 4.19 17.11 -15.47
C GLY A 22 3.05 16.10 -15.59
N ALA A 23 3.28 15.00 -16.30
CA ALA A 23 2.28 14.06 -16.77
C ALA A 23 1.68 13.17 -15.65
N GLY A 24 0.38 12.86 -15.76
CA GLY A 24 -0.31 11.82 -14.97
C GLY A 24 -1.81 12.08 -14.83
N SER A 25 -2.63 11.35 -15.59
CA SER A 25 -4.09 11.36 -15.43
C SER A 25 -4.49 10.85 -14.04
N GLY A 26 -5.02 11.72 -13.19
CA GLY A 26 -5.63 11.33 -11.93
C GLY A 26 -6.78 12.29 -11.60
N GLY A 27 -8.02 11.86 -11.80
CA GLY A 27 -9.14 12.52 -11.14
C GLY A 27 -8.93 12.34 -9.65
N GLY A 28 -8.67 13.42 -8.92
CA GLY A 28 -8.49 13.34 -7.46
C GLY A 28 -9.74 12.79 -6.78
N LEU A 29 -9.53 12.11 -5.65
CA LEU A 29 -10.62 11.57 -4.83
C LEU A 29 -11.63 12.66 -4.44
N ASN A 30 -12.90 12.29 -4.42
CA ASN A 30 -13.94 13.14 -3.85
C ASN A 30 -13.88 13.13 -2.31
N SER A 31 -14.70 13.97 -1.67
CA SER A 31 -14.66 14.12 -0.19
C SER A 31 -14.99 12.83 0.57
N GLU A 32 -15.87 11.99 0.04
CA GLU A 32 -16.25 10.71 0.64
C GLU A 32 -15.13 9.69 0.47
N GLU A 33 -14.59 9.57 -0.73
CA GLU A 33 -13.41 8.72 -1.02
C GLU A 33 -12.21 9.10 -0.18
N LYS A 34 -11.97 10.39 0.04
CA LYS A 34 -10.89 10.86 0.90
C LYS A 34 -11.09 10.49 2.37
N LEU A 35 -12.32 10.54 2.87
CA LEU A 35 -12.64 10.12 4.23
C LEU A 35 -12.43 8.60 4.39
N ALA A 36 -12.92 7.82 3.43
CA ALA A 36 -12.73 6.36 3.43
C ALA A 36 -11.24 5.97 3.34
N ALA A 37 -10.44 6.68 2.52
CA ALA A 37 -9.00 6.47 2.43
C ALA A 37 -8.29 6.74 3.76
N GLN A 38 -8.71 7.77 4.51
CA GLN A 38 -8.18 8.08 5.84
C GLN A 38 -8.56 7.02 6.87
N GLU A 39 -9.81 6.55 6.85
CA GLU A 39 -10.27 5.47 7.73
C GLU A 39 -9.51 4.16 7.46
N PHE A 40 -9.35 3.80 6.18
CA PHE A 40 -8.51 2.68 5.77
C PHE A 40 -7.07 2.85 6.26
N ALA A 41 -6.48 4.02 6.09
CA ALA A 41 -5.11 4.30 6.54
C ALA A 41 -4.92 4.11 8.05
N VAL A 42 -5.91 4.48 8.87
CA VAL A 42 -5.87 4.26 10.32
C VAL A 42 -5.85 2.76 10.62
N GLY A 43 -6.82 2.00 10.11
CA GLY A 43 -6.89 0.55 10.35
C GLY A 43 -5.68 -0.20 9.78
N PHE A 44 -5.19 0.22 8.61
CA PHE A 44 -4.00 -0.32 7.98
C PHE A 44 -2.77 -0.14 8.89
N ARG A 45 -2.54 1.07 9.41
CA ARG A 45 -1.42 1.33 10.32
C ARG A 45 -1.54 0.55 11.63
N GLU A 46 -2.73 0.52 12.22
CA GLU A 46 -2.99 -0.25 13.44
C GLU A 46 -2.66 -1.75 13.24
N GLY A 47 -2.99 -2.32 12.07
CA GLY A 47 -2.63 -3.69 11.73
C GLY A 47 -1.12 -3.96 11.60
N PHE A 48 -0.31 -2.95 11.28
CA PHE A 48 1.16 -3.08 11.28
C PHE A 48 1.73 -2.90 12.68
N ASP A 49 1.19 -1.97 13.47
CA ASP A 49 1.65 -1.70 14.83
C ASP A 49 1.35 -2.88 15.77
N ASP A 50 0.21 -3.58 15.59
CA ASP A 50 -0.19 -4.73 16.40
C ASP A 50 0.60 -6.02 16.09
N GLN A 51 1.24 -6.13 14.92
CA GLN A 51 2.00 -7.33 14.55
C GLN A 51 3.33 -7.46 15.29
N GLY A 52 3.85 -6.40 15.91
CA GLY A 52 4.99 -6.50 16.86
C GLY A 52 6.33 -6.91 16.24
N ASP A 53 6.40 -7.06 14.91
CA ASP A 53 7.56 -7.56 14.15
C ASP A 53 8.64 -6.48 13.89
N GLY A 54 8.47 -5.29 14.45
CA GLY A 54 9.39 -4.16 14.27
C GLY A 54 9.27 -3.43 12.92
N VAL A 55 8.35 -3.86 12.05
CA VAL A 55 8.05 -3.23 10.76
C VAL A 55 6.85 -2.30 10.92
N SER A 56 7.09 -1.00 10.99
CA SER A 56 6.03 0.03 11.13
C SER A 56 5.87 0.84 9.85
N VAL A 57 4.63 1.22 9.53
CA VAL A 57 4.34 2.19 8.46
C VAL A 57 4.05 3.56 9.07
N SER A 58 4.58 4.62 8.45
CA SER A 58 4.26 6.00 8.85
C SER A 58 2.82 6.38 8.48
N GLU A 59 2.31 7.44 9.09
CA GLU A 59 0.98 7.97 8.76
C GLU A 59 0.86 8.36 7.28
N ASP A 60 1.88 9.04 6.74
CA ASP A 60 1.89 9.48 5.34
C ASP A 60 1.88 8.28 4.38
N GLN A 61 2.59 7.20 4.72
CA GLN A 61 2.60 5.96 3.95
C GLN A 61 1.22 5.27 3.97
N ALA A 62 0.61 5.16 5.15
CA ALA A 62 -0.72 4.57 5.29
C ALA A 62 -1.78 5.38 4.52
N VAL A 63 -1.72 6.72 4.61
CA VAL A 63 -2.61 7.61 3.84
C VAL A 63 -2.37 7.45 2.34
N CYS A 64 -1.11 7.37 1.88
CA CYS A 64 -0.78 7.14 0.48
C CYS A 64 -1.39 5.83 -0.04
N VAL A 65 -1.24 4.73 0.70
CA VAL A 65 -1.82 3.42 0.33
C VAL A 65 -3.35 3.52 0.28
N GLY A 66 -3.97 4.11 1.30
CA GLY A 66 -5.43 4.32 1.34
C GLY A 66 -5.95 5.13 0.16
N GLU A 67 -5.29 6.24 -0.20
CA GLU A 67 -5.70 7.07 -1.33
C GLU A 67 -5.56 6.33 -2.67
N LYS A 68 -4.45 5.59 -2.85
CA LYS A 68 -4.23 4.78 -4.06
C LYS A 68 -5.24 3.64 -4.18
N TYR A 69 -5.51 2.92 -3.10
CA TYR A 69 -6.43 1.80 -3.09
C TYR A 69 -7.86 2.27 -3.34
N VAL A 70 -8.32 3.30 -2.63
CA VAL A 70 -9.67 3.86 -2.86
C VAL A 70 -9.77 4.42 -4.28
N GLY A 71 -8.72 5.06 -4.79
CA GLY A 71 -8.72 5.59 -6.16
C GLY A 71 -8.75 4.51 -7.25
N ALA A 72 -8.15 3.34 -7.01
CA ALA A 72 -8.08 2.26 -7.98
C ALA A 72 -9.27 1.31 -7.92
N PHE A 73 -9.70 0.91 -6.73
CA PHE A 73 -10.71 -0.14 -6.50
C PHE A 73 -12.07 0.43 -6.09
N GLY A 74 -12.09 1.63 -5.52
CA GLY A 74 -13.28 2.22 -4.90
C GLY A 74 -13.59 1.58 -3.55
N ILE A 75 -14.40 2.29 -2.75
CA ILE A 75 -14.74 1.91 -1.38
C ILE A 75 -15.42 0.54 -1.33
N ALA A 76 -16.42 0.32 -2.21
CA ALA A 76 -17.22 -0.91 -2.19
C ALA A 76 -16.39 -2.19 -2.42
N ARG A 77 -15.38 -2.14 -3.29
CA ARG A 77 -14.51 -3.30 -3.54
C ARG A 77 -13.56 -3.53 -2.37
N LEU A 78 -13.03 -2.48 -1.77
CA LEU A 78 -12.18 -2.60 -0.58
C LEU A 78 -12.96 -3.14 0.63
N GLU A 79 -14.23 -2.75 0.80
CA GLU A 79 -15.12 -3.33 1.79
C GLU A 79 -15.38 -4.82 1.51
N GLU A 80 -15.59 -5.21 0.25
CA GLU A 80 -15.73 -6.61 -0.14
C GLU A 80 -14.45 -7.40 0.18
N ILE A 81 -13.27 -6.86 -0.13
CA ILE A 81 -11.99 -7.50 0.22
C ILE A 81 -11.84 -7.63 1.74
N GLY A 82 -12.08 -6.54 2.49
CA GLY A 82 -11.93 -6.52 3.94
C GLY A 82 -12.92 -7.44 4.67
N THR A 83 -14.17 -7.54 4.20
CA THR A 83 -15.16 -8.48 4.75
C THR A 83 -14.95 -9.90 4.26
N GLY A 84 -14.41 -10.05 3.05
CA GLY A 84 -14.06 -11.34 2.45
C GLY A 84 -12.87 -12.00 3.12
N SER A 85 -11.93 -11.24 3.70
CA SER A 85 -10.73 -11.80 4.38
C SER A 85 -11.04 -12.81 5.50
N ASP A 86 -12.24 -12.79 6.07
CA ASP A 86 -12.68 -13.76 7.09
C ASP A 86 -13.17 -15.09 6.48
N ASP A 87 -13.45 -15.15 5.18
CA ASP A 87 -13.85 -16.36 4.46
C ASP A 87 -12.61 -17.05 3.85
N PRO A 88 -12.30 -18.31 4.24
CA PRO A 88 -11.16 -19.05 3.69
C PRO A 88 -11.26 -19.36 2.19
N ASN A 89 -12.42 -19.15 1.56
CA ASN A 89 -12.61 -19.32 0.12
C ASN A 89 -12.57 -17.99 -0.65
N PHE A 90 -12.52 -16.86 0.06
CA PHE A 90 -12.36 -15.57 -0.59
C PHE A 90 -10.92 -15.45 -1.08
N THR A 91 -10.76 -15.05 -2.35
CA THR A 91 -9.46 -14.83 -2.97
C THR A 91 -9.52 -13.56 -3.79
N VAL A 92 -8.47 -12.75 -3.68
CA VAL A 92 -8.28 -11.62 -4.59
C VAL A 92 -7.76 -12.18 -5.91
N PRO A 93 -8.38 -11.85 -7.06
CA PRO A 93 -7.86 -12.25 -8.36
C PRO A 93 -6.40 -11.81 -8.54
N VAL A 94 -5.57 -12.66 -9.15
CA VAL A 94 -4.12 -12.40 -9.27
C VAL A 94 -3.80 -11.05 -9.93
N ASP A 95 -4.53 -10.65 -10.97
CA ASP A 95 -4.29 -9.35 -11.63
C ASP A 95 -4.67 -8.16 -10.74
N GLU A 96 -5.69 -8.33 -9.89
CA GLU A 96 -6.07 -7.33 -8.88
C GLU A 96 -5.03 -7.28 -7.75
N ALA A 97 -4.54 -8.44 -7.30
CA ALA A 97 -3.47 -8.54 -6.32
C ALA A 97 -2.16 -7.90 -6.81
N ARG A 98 -1.80 -8.06 -8.09
CA ARG A 98 -0.67 -7.34 -8.72
C ARG A 98 -0.86 -5.84 -8.69
N GLN A 99 -2.07 -5.37 -9.01
CA GLN A 99 -2.38 -3.95 -8.94
C GLN A 99 -2.27 -3.43 -7.49
N MET A 100 -2.78 -4.17 -6.50
CA MET A 100 -2.65 -3.83 -5.09
C MET A 100 -1.17 -3.78 -4.67
N ALA A 101 -0.39 -4.79 -5.03
CA ALA A 101 1.05 -4.87 -4.74
C ALA A 101 1.82 -3.66 -5.30
N GLY A 102 1.62 -3.32 -6.57
CA GLY A 102 2.28 -2.16 -7.18
C GLY A 102 1.88 -0.84 -6.52
N LEU A 103 0.59 -0.65 -6.22
CA LEU A 103 0.10 0.54 -5.52
C LEU A 103 0.66 0.65 -4.09
N PHE A 104 0.87 -0.48 -3.42
CA PHE A 104 1.50 -0.53 -2.11
C PHE A 104 2.98 -0.12 -2.17
N LEU A 105 3.74 -0.73 -3.08
CA LEU A 105 5.18 -0.46 -3.25
C LEU A 105 5.47 0.97 -3.69
N ASP A 106 4.54 1.62 -4.40
CA ASP A 106 4.64 3.05 -4.72
C ASP A 106 4.64 3.96 -3.48
N CYS A 107 4.05 3.50 -2.37
CA CYS A 107 3.90 4.26 -1.14
C CYS A 107 4.89 3.81 -0.05
N VAL A 108 5.16 2.51 0.01
CA VAL A 108 5.92 1.90 1.11
C VAL A 108 7.25 1.38 0.56
N PRO A 109 8.41 1.86 1.07
CA PRO A 109 9.73 1.39 0.68
C PRO A 109 10.00 0.02 1.34
N MET A 110 9.25 -0.99 0.90
CA MET A 110 9.23 -2.30 1.55
C MET A 110 10.61 -2.97 1.56
N ARG A 111 11.40 -2.76 0.51
CA ARG A 111 12.78 -3.25 0.44
C ARG A 111 13.63 -2.75 1.60
N ASP A 112 13.61 -1.44 1.82
CA ASP A 112 14.40 -0.80 2.87
C ASP A 112 13.91 -1.27 4.24
N MET A 113 12.60 -1.38 4.43
CA MET A 113 11.99 -1.87 5.67
C MET A 113 12.39 -3.32 5.99
N ILE A 114 12.44 -4.20 4.98
CA ILE A 114 12.89 -5.59 5.14
C ILE A 114 14.39 -5.63 5.48
N ILE A 115 15.22 -4.86 4.78
CA ILE A 115 16.67 -4.82 5.04
C ILE A 115 16.97 -4.27 6.44
N ASP A 116 16.26 -3.22 6.85
CA ASP A 116 16.38 -2.66 8.19
C ASP A 116 15.99 -3.69 9.26
N SER A 117 14.96 -4.51 8.99
CA SER A 117 14.56 -5.61 9.89
C SER A 117 15.65 -6.69 10.05
N PHE A 118 16.36 -7.02 8.97
CA PHE A 118 17.48 -7.98 9.02
C PHE A 118 18.75 -7.39 9.63
N SER A 119 18.87 -6.06 9.65
CA SER A 119 20.01 -5.34 10.22
C SER A 119 19.80 -4.97 11.69
N ALA A 120 18.58 -5.16 12.22
CA ALA A 120 18.24 -4.88 13.61
C ALA A 120 19.00 -5.82 14.57
N GLU A 121 19.36 -5.32 15.75
CA GLU A 121 20.05 -6.09 16.78
C GLU A 121 19.24 -7.35 17.15
N GLY A 122 19.78 -8.53 16.85
CA GLY A 122 19.15 -9.82 17.16
C GLY A 122 18.76 -10.67 15.96
N ALA A 123 18.92 -10.17 14.72
CA ALA A 123 18.81 -11.01 13.53
C ALA A 123 20.04 -11.93 13.38
N ASP A 124 19.81 -13.24 13.26
CA ASP A 124 20.85 -14.26 13.02
C ASP A 124 21.31 -14.27 11.55
N MET A 125 21.62 -13.10 10.98
CA MET A 125 22.11 -12.95 9.61
C MET A 125 23.49 -12.31 9.57
N THR A 126 24.35 -12.85 8.72
CA THR A 126 25.65 -12.24 8.43
C THR A 126 25.50 -11.05 7.49
N GLU A 127 26.46 -10.11 7.51
CA GLU A 127 26.48 -8.97 6.56
C GLU A 127 26.44 -9.44 5.10
N GLY A 128 27.06 -10.59 4.77
CA GLY A 128 27.03 -11.17 3.44
C GLY A 128 25.64 -11.68 3.03
N GLN A 129 24.88 -12.24 3.98
CA GLN A 129 23.49 -12.64 3.74
C GLN A 129 22.60 -11.42 3.57
N ILE A 130 22.75 -10.38 4.39
CA ILE A 130 21.99 -9.13 4.26
C ILE A 130 22.24 -8.47 2.90
N ALA A 131 23.50 -8.43 2.44
CA ALA A 131 23.84 -7.92 1.12
C ALA A 131 23.22 -8.76 -0.01
N CYS A 132 23.24 -10.08 0.12
CA CYS A 132 22.57 -10.96 -0.84
C CYS A 132 21.06 -10.71 -0.86
N PHE A 133 20.39 -10.64 0.30
CA PHE A 133 18.95 -10.35 0.38
C PHE A 133 18.62 -9.01 -0.23
N SER A 134 19.45 -7.99 0.01
CA SER A 134 19.30 -6.69 -0.64
C SER A 134 19.30 -6.83 -2.15
N GLU A 135 20.23 -7.60 -2.75
CA GLU A 135 20.29 -7.80 -4.20
C GLU A 135 19.18 -8.70 -4.75
N ALA A 136 18.79 -9.73 -4.02
CA ALA A 136 17.80 -10.72 -4.44
C ALA A 136 16.35 -10.21 -4.33
N PHE A 137 16.04 -9.36 -3.35
CA PHE A 137 14.72 -8.74 -3.18
C PHE A 137 14.58 -7.54 -4.11
N THR A 138 14.48 -7.85 -5.40
CA THR A 138 14.13 -6.89 -6.45
C THR A 138 12.68 -6.43 -6.31
N ASP A 139 12.32 -5.32 -6.96
CA ASP A 139 10.95 -4.80 -6.96
C ASP A 139 9.95 -5.84 -7.46
N GLU A 140 10.36 -6.67 -8.44
CA GLU A 140 9.57 -7.77 -8.99
C GLU A 140 9.32 -8.87 -7.94
N VAL A 141 10.34 -9.24 -7.17
CA VAL A 141 10.21 -10.23 -6.07
C VAL A 141 9.35 -9.69 -4.93
N LEU A 142 9.46 -8.40 -4.63
CA LEU A 142 8.61 -7.74 -3.62
C LEU A 142 7.15 -7.66 -4.07
N GLU A 143 6.90 -7.38 -5.35
CA GLU A 143 5.57 -7.44 -5.93
C GLU A 143 5.01 -8.86 -5.84
N ASP A 144 5.79 -9.87 -6.25
CA ASP A 144 5.41 -11.28 -6.17
C ASP A 144 5.08 -11.71 -4.72
N MET A 145 5.84 -11.26 -3.74
CA MET A 145 5.57 -11.51 -2.32
C MET A 145 4.20 -10.95 -1.89
N LEU A 146 3.88 -9.73 -2.30
CA LEU A 146 2.60 -9.09 -1.99
C LEU A 146 1.44 -9.74 -2.76
N VAL A 147 1.67 -10.16 -4.01
CA VAL A 147 0.68 -10.90 -4.80
C VAL A 147 0.30 -12.20 -4.09
N VAL A 148 1.29 -12.96 -3.62
CA VAL A 148 1.05 -14.17 -2.82
C VAL A 148 0.28 -13.83 -1.55
N THR A 149 0.62 -12.71 -0.89
CA THR A 149 -0.08 -12.25 0.33
C THR A 149 -1.56 -11.94 0.07
N PHE A 150 -1.88 -11.28 -1.05
CA PHE A 150 -3.26 -10.87 -1.35
C PHE A 150 -4.10 -11.96 -2.04
N ALA A 151 -3.53 -12.69 -2.99
CA ALA A 151 -4.24 -13.71 -3.77
C ALA A 151 -4.22 -15.09 -3.10
N GLY A 152 -3.26 -15.34 -2.21
CA GLY A 152 -2.96 -16.65 -1.65
C GLY A 152 -1.95 -17.44 -2.49
N GLU A 153 -1.21 -18.34 -1.82
CA GLU A 153 -0.16 -19.16 -2.43
C GLU A 153 -0.68 -20.05 -3.57
N ASP A 154 -1.86 -20.65 -3.40
CA ASP A 154 -2.47 -21.53 -4.40
C ASP A 154 -2.89 -20.79 -5.67
N ALA A 155 -3.22 -19.51 -5.55
CA ALA A 155 -3.64 -18.68 -6.68
C ALA A 155 -2.46 -18.13 -7.48
N ALA A 156 -1.28 -17.99 -6.84
CA ALA A 156 -0.09 -17.36 -7.42
C ALA A 156 1.17 -18.24 -7.27
N PRO A 157 1.19 -19.47 -7.82
CA PRO A 157 2.31 -20.41 -7.64
C PRO A 157 3.62 -19.92 -8.27
N ASP A 158 3.55 -19.17 -9.37
CA ASP A 158 4.74 -18.62 -10.02
C ASP A 158 5.40 -17.52 -9.16
N ALA A 159 4.60 -16.65 -8.55
CA ALA A 159 5.07 -15.62 -7.63
C ALA A 159 5.65 -16.23 -6.35
N GLN A 160 5.03 -17.30 -5.84
CA GLN A 160 5.57 -18.07 -4.72
C GLN A 160 6.93 -18.71 -5.07
N ALA A 161 7.06 -19.30 -6.26
CA ALA A 161 8.32 -19.89 -6.70
C ALA A 161 9.44 -18.84 -6.85
N SER A 162 9.10 -17.65 -7.33
CA SER A 162 10.00 -16.49 -7.43
C SER A 162 10.54 -16.08 -6.05
N LEU A 163 9.64 -15.87 -5.08
CA LEU A 163 9.98 -15.53 -3.70
C LEU A 163 10.87 -16.60 -3.04
N ILE A 164 10.48 -17.87 -3.13
CA ILE A 164 11.23 -18.98 -2.57
C ILE A 164 12.62 -19.07 -3.21
N GLY A 165 12.71 -18.89 -4.54
CA GLY A 165 13.98 -18.88 -5.27
C GLY A 165 14.92 -17.77 -4.80
N ALA A 166 14.40 -16.56 -4.61
CA ALA A 166 15.16 -15.44 -4.10
C ALA A 166 15.70 -15.71 -2.69
N MET A 167 14.86 -16.23 -1.78
CA MET A 167 15.30 -16.58 -0.42
C MET A 167 16.39 -17.66 -0.41
N PHE A 168 16.20 -18.77 -1.14
CA PHE A 168 17.19 -19.86 -1.16
C PHE A 168 18.53 -19.43 -1.75
N SER A 169 18.53 -18.51 -2.72
CA SER A 169 19.76 -18.01 -3.33
C SER A 169 20.72 -17.36 -2.33
N CYS A 170 20.21 -16.88 -1.18
CA CYS A 170 21.00 -16.23 -0.13
C CYS A 170 21.29 -17.10 1.09
N PHE A 171 20.59 -18.21 1.27
CA PHE A 171 20.87 -19.17 2.35
C PHE A 171 21.95 -20.19 1.98
N ASP A 172 22.07 -20.52 0.69
CA ASP A 172 23.10 -21.43 0.17
C ASP A 172 24.40 -20.70 -0.29
N ALA A 173 24.48 -19.39 -0.08
CA ALA A 173 25.60 -18.52 -0.49
C ALA A 173 26.72 -18.40 0.55
#